data_AF-A0AAD5JRH3-F1
#
_entry.id   AF-A0AAD5JRH3-F1
#
_cell.length_a   1.000
_cell.length_b   1.000
_cell.length_c   1.000
_cell.angle_alpha   90.00
_cell.angle_beta   90.00
_cell.angle_gamma   90.00
#
_symmetry.space_group_name_H-M   'P 1'
#
loop_
_entity.id
_entity.type
_entity.pdbx_description
1 polymer ?
#
loop_
_entity_poly.entity_id
_entity_poly.type
_entity_poly.pdbx_seq_one_letter_code
_entity_poly.pdbx_strand_id
1 'polypeptide(L)'
;MVQGSLKKIGGGQKKQPRKAKQMKKGARTIAPKKAALVTQKRLEKKLTAKINNNIEREMSVKANAVGKLTVMKKLAEATAAEAASKKKGKK
;
A
#
# COMPACT_ATOMS: atom_id res chain seq x y z
N MET A 1 -16.54 25.72 -44.91
CA MET A 1 -15.18 25.57 -44.35
C MET A 1 -14.93 26.70 -43.36
N VAL A 2 -14.67 26.41 -42.09
CA VAL A 2 -13.62 27.05 -41.27
C VAL A 2 -13.69 26.43 -39.87
N GLN A 3 -12.71 25.58 -39.60
CA GLN A 3 -12.43 24.91 -38.35
C GLN A 3 -11.77 25.93 -37.42
N GLY A 4 -12.54 26.46 -36.47
CA GLY A 4 -12.01 27.31 -35.41
C GLY A 4 -11.18 26.48 -34.44
N SER A 5 -9.87 26.63 -34.50
CA SER A 5 -8.87 25.96 -33.69
C SER A 5 -9.08 26.22 -32.19
N LEU A 6 -9.37 25.15 -31.44
CA LEU A 6 -9.31 25.13 -29.98
C LEU A 6 -7.89 25.55 -29.55
N LYS A 7 -7.75 26.79 -29.04
CA LYS A 7 -6.56 27.22 -28.31
C LYS A 7 -6.31 26.20 -27.18
N LYS A 8 -5.25 25.40 -27.33
CA LYS A 8 -4.67 24.63 -26.22
C LYS A 8 -4.39 25.64 -25.11
N ILE A 9 -5.19 25.56 -24.04
CA ILE A 9 -4.90 26.25 -22.78
C ILE A 9 -3.49 25.82 -22.40
N GLY A 10 -2.61 26.81 -22.41
CA GLY A 10 -1.18 26.65 -22.30
C GLY A 10 -0.78 25.86 -21.06
N GLY A 11 0.33 25.14 -21.22
CA GLY A 11 1.27 24.75 -20.18
C GLY A 11 0.66 24.32 -18.85
N GLY A 12 0.56 23.01 -18.65
CA GLY A 12 0.43 22.45 -17.30
C GLY A 12 1.50 23.05 -16.40
N GLN A 13 1.06 23.93 -15.51
CA GLN A 13 1.92 24.56 -14.52
C GLN A 13 2.53 23.45 -13.68
N LYS A 14 3.84 23.21 -13.83
CA LYS A 14 4.60 22.37 -12.90
C LYS A 14 4.38 22.94 -11.52
N LYS A 15 3.62 22.23 -10.67
CA LYS A 15 3.39 22.63 -9.28
C LYS A 15 4.75 22.80 -8.63
N GLN A 16 5.13 24.03 -8.36
CA GLN A 16 6.38 24.31 -7.67
C GLN A 16 6.38 23.58 -6.33
N PRO A 17 7.53 23.05 -5.88
CA PRO A 17 7.62 22.44 -4.57
C PRO A 17 7.18 23.47 -3.53
N ARG A 18 6.11 23.15 -2.80
CA ARG A 18 5.60 24.00 -1.71
C ARG A 18 6.77 24.22 -0.75
N LYS A 19 7.30 25.45 -0.71
CA LYS A 19 8.32 25.84 0.27
C LYS A 19 7.77 25.50 1.66
N ALA A 20 8.59 24.88 2.50
CA ALA A 20 8.23 24.55 3.87
C ALA A 20 7.70 25.83 4.54
N LYS A 21 6.45 25.79 5.00
CA LYS A 21 5.79 26.93 5.67
C LYS A 21 6.72 27.40 6.79
N GLN A 22 7.21 28.64 6.71
CA GLN A 22 7.95 29.23 7.81
C GLN A 22 7.06 29.21 9.07
N MET A 23 7.67 28.85 10.18
CA MET A 23 6.97 28.73 11.46
C MET A 23 6.39 30.10 11.81
N LYS A 24 5.07 30.16 12.05
CA LYS A 24 4.40 31.40 12.44
C LYS A 24 5.02 31.92 13.74
N LYS A 25 5.10 33.24 13.92
CA LYS A 25 5.53 33.86 15.18
C LYS A 25 4.71 33.28 16.34
N GLY A 26 5.37 32.65 17.31
CA GLY A 26 4.72 31.92 18.42
C GLY A 26 4.65 30.39 18.27
N ALA A 27 5.00 29.83 17.10
CA ALA A 27 5.16 28.39 16.96
C ALA A 27 6.45 27.95 17.69
N ARG A 28 6.29 27.31 18.85
CA ARG A 28 7.42 26.73 19.60
C ARG A 28 7.81 25.41 18.98
N THR A 29 8.99 25.34 18.38
CA THR A 29 9.64 24.05 18.08
C THR A 29 10.10 23.46 19.41
N ILE A 30 9.23 22.72 20.09
CA ILE A 30 9.59 22.06 21.34
C ILE A 30 10.33 20.78 20.96
N ALA A 31 11.61 20.70 21.32
CA ALA A 31 12.37 19.47 21.18
C ALA A 31 11.67 18.33 21.95
N PRO A 32 11.60 17.12 21.38
CA PRO A 32 10.94 16.01 22.05
C PRO A 32 11.61 15.73 23.40
N LYS A 33 10.81 15.71 24.46
CA LYS A 33 11.27 15.45 25.84
C LYS A 33 12.08 14.15 25.98
N LYS A 34 11.84 13.17 25.09
CA LYS A 34 12.55 11.89 25.02
C LYS A 34 13.00 11.60 23.59
N ALA A 35 14.07 12.26 23.15
CA ALA A 35 14.57 12.15 21.78
C ALA A 35 14.87 10.70 21.34
N ALA A 36 15.48 9.89 22.22
CA ALA A 36 15.81 8.49 21.93
C ALA A 36 14.56 7.62 21.64
N LEU A 37 13.46 7.83 22.36
CA LEU A 37 12.22 7.09 22.09
C LEU A 37 11.57 7.52 20.77
N VAL A 38 11.73 8.79 20.39
CA VAL A 38 11.21 9.30 19.11
C VAL A 38 12.00 8.73 17.94
N THR A 39 13.33 8.60 18.06
CA THR A 39 14.16 7.97 17.03
C THR A 39 13.85 6.49 16.89
N GLN A 40 13.70 5.75 18.00
CA GLN A 40 13.30 4.33 17.99
C GLN A 40 11.94 4.14 17.31
N LYS A 41 10.89 4.86 17.74
CA LYS A 41 9.56 4.77 17.11
C LYS A 41 9.57 5.15 15.62
N ARG A 42 10.41 6.09 15.22
CA ARG A 42 10.55 6.47 13.81
C ARG A 42 11.19 5.35 13.00
N LEU A 43 12.19 4.66 13.56
CA LEU A 43 12.81 3.50 12.93
C LEU A 43 11.82 2.33 12.83
N GLU A 44 11.13 1.99 13.92
CA GLU A 44 10.10 0.96 13.94
C GLU A 44 9.06 1.18 12.83
N LYS A 45 8.46 2.38 12.76
CA LYS A 45 7.50 2.72 11.70
C LYS A 45 8.06 2.52 10.29
N LYS A 46 9.32 2.91 10.07
CA LYS A 46 9.99 2.74 8.77
C LYS A 46 10.21 1.27 8.43
N LEU A 47 10.60 0.46 9.42
CA LEU A 47 10.82 -0.96 9.25
C LEU A 47 9.51 -1.71 9.01
N THR A 48 8.47 -1.45 9.81
CA THR A 48 7.14 -2.06 9.63
C THR A 48 6.58 -1.77 8.24
N ALA A 49 6.65 -0.51 7.78
CA ALA A 49 6.20 -0.15 6.43
C ALA A 49 6.98 -0.90 5.33
N LYS A 50 8.30 -1.03 5.48
CA LYS A 50 9.12 -1.78 4.52
C LYS A 50 8.81 -3.27 4.50
N ILE A 51 8.63 -3.88 5.68
CA ILE A 51 8.29 -5.29 5.83
C ILE A 51 6.96 -5.57 5.13
N ASN A 52 5.92 -4.78 5.41
CA ASN A 52 4.61 -4.94 4.79
C ASN A 52 4.69 -4.79 3.27
N ASN A 53 5.35 -3.73 2.78
CA ASN A 53 5.51 -3.53 1.33
C ASN A 53 6.28 -4.67 0.66
N ASN A 54 7.30 -5.23 1.33
CA ASN A 54 8.04 -6.36 0.78
C ASN A 54 7.21 -7.64 0.76
N ILE A 55 6.44 -7.90 1.82
CA ILE A 55 5.50 -9.03 1.88
C ILE A 55 4.47 -8.91 0.75
N GLU A 56 3.85 -7.74 0.57
CA GLU A 56 2.90 -7.51 -0.52
C GLU A 56 3.54 -7.71 -1.90
N ARG A 57 4.77 -7.25 -2.08
CA ARG A 57 5.51 -7.45 -3.33
C ARG A 57 5.83 -8.92 -3.57
N GLU A 58 6.34 -9.64 -2.58
CA GLU A 58 6.61 -11.07 -2.70
C GLU A 58 5.33 -11.87 -2.95
N MET A 59 4.24 -11.53 -2.27
CA MET A 59 2.94 -12.15 -2.46
C MET A 59 2.40 -11.89 -3.87
N SER A 60 2.51 -10.67 -4.39
CA SER A 60 2.08 -10.36 -5.77
C SER A 60 2.94 -11.08 -6.82
N VAL A 61 4.26 -11.17 -6.65
CA VAL A 61 5.13 -11.92 -7.55
C VAL A 61 4.77 -13.41 -7.54
N LYS A 62 4.59 -14.01 -6.36
CA LYS A 62 4.19 -15.42 -6.22
C LYS A 62 2.80 -15.67 -6.82
N ALA A 63 1.85 -14.74 -6.66
CA ALA A 63 0.53 -14.83 -7.27
C ALA A 63 0.57 -14.73 -8.80
N ASN A 64 1.45 -13.90 -9.35
CA ASN A 64 1.64 -13.79 -10.80
C ASN A 64 2.31 -15.03 -11.39
N ALA A 65 3.26 -15.64 -10.66
CA ALA A 65 4.02 -16.80 -11.13
C ALA A 65 3.26 -18.13 -11.03
N VAL A 66 2.48 -18.33 -9.96
CA VAL A 66 1.84 -19.63 -9.62
C VAL A 66 0.31 -19.57 -9.78
N GLY A 67 -0.26 -18.40 -10.07
CA GLY A 67 -1.71 -18.15 -10.03
C GLY A 67 -2.21 -17.74 -8.64
N LYS A 68 -3.54 -17.55 -8.47
CA LYS A 68 -4.18 -17.03 -7.24
C LYS A 68 -3.60 -17.67 -5.97
N LEU A 69 -2.95 -16.88 -5.11
CA LEU A 69 -2.51 -17.30 -3.79
C LEU A 69 -3.70 -17.46 -2.85
N THR A 70 -4.25 -18.66 -2.79
CA THR A 70 -5.19 -19.07 -1.75
C THR A 70 -4.40 -19.42 -0.49
N VAL A 71 -4.35 -18.49 0.47
CA VAL A 71 -3.75 -18.69 1.81
C VAL A 71 -4.32 -19.94 2.51
N MET A 72 -5.52 -20.37 2.12
CA MET A 72 -6.20 -21.56 2.62
C MET A 72 -6.25 -22.71 1.61
N LYS A 73 -5.35 -22.83 0.62
CA LYS A 73 -5.50 -23.89 -0.41
C LYS A 73 -5.56 -25.29 0.20
N LYS A 74 -4.70 -25.59 1.18
CA LYS A 74 -4.72 -26.87 1.92
C LYS A 74 -6.02 -27.08 2.70
N LEU A 75 -6.56 -26.03 3.31
CA LEU A 75 -7.84 -26.10 4.05
C LEU A 75 -9.03 -26.23 3.09
N ALA A 76 -9.02 -25.49 1.98
CA ALA A 76 -10.04 -25.52 0.94
C ALA A 76 -10.08 -26.88 0.23
N GLU A 77 -8.92 -27.44 -0.12
CA GLU A 77 -8.80 -28.80 -0.69
C GLU A 77 -9.25 -29.87 0.31
N ALA A 78 -8.95 -29.72 1.60
CA ALA A 78 -9.44 -30.61 2.65
C ALA A 78 -10.96 -30.52 2.84
N THR A 79 -11.55 -29.32 2.84
CA THR A 79 -13.01 -29.14 2.92
C THR A 79 -13.73 -29.59 1.64
N ALA A 80 -13.10 -29.45 0.47
CA ALA A 80 -13.66 -29.90 -0.79
C ALA A 80 -13.67 -31.43 -0.90
N ALA A 81 -12.63 -32.10 -0.38
CA ALA A 81 -12.58 -33.56 -0.29
C ALA A 81 -13.65 -34.12 0.69
N GLU A 82 -13.88 -33.44 1.81
CA GLU A 82 -14.89 -33.81 2.81
C GLU A 82 -16.33 -33.53 2.34
N ALA A 83 -16.54 -32.45 1.58
CA ALA A 83 -17.82 -32.17 0.93
C ALA A 83 -18.13 -33.17 -0.21
N ALA A 84 -17.11 -33.64 -0.93
CA ALA A 84 -17.27 -34.63 -2.00
C ALA A 84 -17.59 -36.04 -1.46
N SER A 85 -17.03 -36.44 -0.31
CA SER A 85 -17.32 -37.73 0.32
C SER A 85 -18.74 -37.78 0.93
N LYS A 86 -19.21 -36.70 1.56
CA LYS A 86 -20.59 -36.58 2.07
C LYS A 86 -21.66 -36.62 0.97
N LYS A 87 -21.34 -36.13 -0.23
CA LYS A 87 -22.27 -36.16 -1.39
C LYS A 87 -22.40 -37.55 -2.02
N LYS A 88 -21.40 -38.43 -1.82
CA LYS A 88 -21.39 -39.81 -2.34
C LYS A 88 -22.13 -40.82 -1.46
N GLY A 89 -22.31 -40.53 -0.17
CA GLY A 89 -23.03 -41.38 0.78
C GLY A 89 -24.53 -41.10 0.92
N LYS A 90 -25.09 -40.18 0.13
CA LYS A 90 -26.52 -39.80 0.15
C LYS A 90 -27.26 -40.24 -1.12
N LYS A 91 -26.83 -41.33 -1.75
CA LYS A 91 -27.49 -41.92 -2.91
C LYS A 91 -27.74 -43.40 -2.66
#